data_AF-G0P516-F1
#
_entry.id   AF-G0P516-F1
#
_cell.length_a   1.000
_cell.length_b   1.000
_cell.length_c   1.000
_cell.angle_alpha   90.00
_cell.angle_beta   90.00
_cell.angle_gamma   90.00
#
_symmetry.space_group_name_H-M   'P 1'
#
loop_
_entity.id
_entity.type
_entity.pdbx_description
1 polymer ?
#
loop_
_entity_poly.entity_id
_entity_poly.type
_entity_poly.pdbx_seq_one_letter_code
_entity_poly.pdbx_strand_id
1 'polypeptide(L)' 'MSISGNEFILSYFFKDVSSMKADEYRFSPWVEKFGVLWRLETDRTDNHIGVAFHCRLPEQMNKKLYFFD' A
#
# COMPACT_ATOMS: atom_id res chain seq x y z
N MET A 1 9.13 15.21 22.31
CA MET A 1 8.15 15.19 21.21
C MET A 1 7.12 14.13 21.54
N SER A 2 5.88 14.52 21.77
CA SER A 2 4.77 13.57 21.89
C SER A 2 4.41 13.13 20.48
N ILE A 3 4.72 11.88 20.14
CA ILE A 3 4.19 11.28 18.90
C ILE A 3 2.70 11.08 19.16
N SER A 4 1.85 11.96 18.62
CA SER A 4 0.44 11.63 18.44
C SER A 4 0.41 10.31 17.65
N GLY A 5 -0.23 9.27 18.18
CA GLY A 5 -0.18 7.89 17.66
C GLY A 5 -0.83 7.65 16.29
N ASN A 6 -0.72 8.61 15.37
CA ASN A 6 -1.35 8.65 14.06
C ASN A 6 -0.32 8.52 12.92
N GLU A 7 0.95 8.26 13.23
CA GLU A 7 2.03 8.13 12.25
C GLU A 7 2.63 6.73 12.30
N PHE A 8 3.04 6.21 11.14
CA PHE A 8 3.76 4.95 11.03
C PHE A 8 4.66 4.96 9.80
N ILE A 9 5.68 4.07 9.82
CA ILE A 9 6.58 3.87 8.68
C ILE A 9 6.11 2.65 7.89
N LEU A 10 5.92 2.83 6.59
CA LEU A 10 5.69 1.75 5.62
C LEU A 10 6.96 1.59 4.77
N SER A 11 7.65 0.46 4.90
CA SER A 11 8.91 0.19 4.20
C SER A 11 8.90 -1.18 3.54
N TYR A 12 9.39 -1.25 2.30
CA TYR A 12 9.58 -2.50 1.58
C TYR A 12 10.77 -2.42 0.61
N PHE A 13 11.51 -3.52 0.46
CA PHE A 13 12.62 -3.63 -0.49
C PHE A 13 12.17 -4.35 -1.75
N PHE A 14 11.94 -3.60 -2.83
CA PHE A 14 11.70 -4.17 -4.15
C PHE A 14 13.01 -4.70 -4.73
N LYS A 15 13.06 -6.02 -4.99
CA LYS A 15 14.22 -6.67 -5.62
C LYS A 15 14.11 -6.56 -7.14
N ASP A 16 15.26 -6.63 -7.80
CA ASP A 16 15.39 -6.75 -9.26
C ASP A 16 14.59 -5.68 -10.03
N VAL A 17 14.56 -4.44 -9.53
CA VAL A 17 13.82 -3.32 -10.15
C VAL A 17 14.33 -3.03 -11.56
N SER A 18 15.63 -3.20 -11.80
CA SER A 18 16.25 -3.02 -13.11
C SER A 18 15.74 -4.02 -14.16
N SER A 19 15.21 -5.18 -13.76
CA SER A 19 14.65 -6.20 -14.65
C SER A 19 13.15 -6.07 -14.88
N MET A 20 12.49 -5.08 -14.26
CA MET A 20 11.07 -4.82 -14.49
C MET A 20 10.80 -4.52 -15.96
N LYS A 21 9.78 -5.18 -16.51
CA LYS A 21 9.28 -4.94 -17.86
C LYS A 21 8.50 -3.62 -17.90
N ALA A 22 8.32 -3.07 -19.10
CA ALA A 22 7.39 -1.96 -19.29
C ALA A 22 5.99 -2.38 -18.83
N ASP A 23 5.32 -1.49 -18.10
CA ASP A 23 3.98 -1.67 -17.53
C ASP A 23 3.89 -2.81 -16.50
N GLU A 24 5.03 -3.25 -15.95
CA GLU A 24 5.05 -4.19 -14.83
C GLU A 24 4.82 -3.48 -13.50
N TYR A 25 3.90 -4.02 -12.71
CA TYR A 25 3.59 -3.56 -11.35
C TYR A 25 4.08 -4.58 -10.33
N ARG A 26 4.82 -4.11 -9.32
CA ARG A 26 5.22 -4.91 -8.16
C ARG A 26 4.66 -4.31 -6.89
N PHE A 27 4.16 -5.17 -6.01
CA PHE A 27 3.50 -4.78 -4.78
C PHE A 27 4.21 -5.34 -3.55
N SER A 28 4.29 -4.54 -2.49
CA SER A 28 4.59 -5.07 -1.17
C SER A 28 3.40 -5.90 -0.65
N PRO A 29 3.61 -6.75 0.35
CA PRO A 29 2.51 -7.29 1.15
C PRO A 29 1.66 -6.17 1.76
N TRP A 30 0.41 -6.50 2.08
CA TRP A 30 -0.46 -5.62 2.87
C TRP A 30 0.00 -5.57 4.33
N VAL A 31 0.02 -4.38 4.91
CA VAL A 31 0.31 -4.12 6.32
C VAL A 31 -0.89 -3.40 6.93
N GLU A 32 -1.43 -3.94 8.01
CA GLU A 32 -2.54 -3.32 8.72
C GLU A 32 -2.03 -2.29 9.74
N LYS A 33 -2.51 -1.05 9.62
CA LYS A 33 -2.26 0.05 10.56
C LYS A 33 -3.49 0.94 10.65
N PHE A 34 -3.90 1.25 11.88
CA PHE A 34 -5.09 2.07 12.18
C PHE A 34 -6.39 1.51 11.58
N GLY A 35 -6.53 0.18 11.50
CA GLY A 35 -7.68 -0.46 10.88
C GLY A 35 -7.75 -0.30 9.36
N VAL A 36 -6.70 0.18 8.71
CA VAL A 36 -6.59 0.31 7.26
C VAL A 36 -5.46 -0.59 6.77
N LEU A 37 -5.67 -1.27 5.64
CA LEU A 37 -4.63 -2.05 4.97
C LEU A 37 -3.85 -1.14 4.04
N TRP A 38 -2.54 -1.11 4.18
CA TRP A 38 -1.61 -0.30 3.40
C TRP A 38 -0.63 -1.19 2.62
N ARG A 39 -0.20 -0.77 1.43
CA ARG A 39 0.93 -1.40 0.72
C ARG A 39 1.63 -0.40 -0.18
N LEU A 40 2.87 -0.68 -0.54
CA LEU A 40 3.62 0.06 -1.56
C LEU A 40 3.47 -0.63 -2.92
N GLU A 41 3.52 0.17 -3.97
CA GLU A 41 3.63 -0.23 -5.36
C GLU A 41 4.87 0.42 -5.96
N THR A 42 5.54 -0.31 -6.83
CA THR A 42 6.45 0.28 -7.80
C THR A 42 6.10 -0.24 -9.19
N ASP A 43 6.16 0.65 -10.16
CA ASP A 43 5.86 0.38 -11.57
C ASP A 43 7.00 0.90 -12.45
N ARG A 44 7.05 0.39 -13.69
CA ARG A 44 7.92 0.92 -14.74
C ARG A 44 7.10 1.39 -15.92
N THR A 45 7.04 2.70 -16.12
CA THR A 45 6.35 3.33 -17.26
C THR A 45 7.30 4.31 -17.96
N ASP A 46 7.39 4.23 -19.29
CA ASP A 46 8.18 5.15 -20.12
C ASP A 46 9.62 5.42 -19.64
N ASN A 47 10.34 4.36 -19.24
CA ASN A 47 11.69 4.41 -18.67
C ASN A 47 11.83 5.14 -17.31
N HIS A 48 10.71 5.43 -16.65
CA HIS A 48 10.67 5.91 -15.29
C HIS A 48 10.28 4.78 -14.33
N ILE A 49 10.65 4.93 -13.07
CA ILE A 49 10.14 4.11 -11.97
C ILE A 49 9.13 4.96 -11.22
N GLY A 50 7.88 4.49 -11.19
CA GLY A 50 6.85 5.04 -10.33
C GLY A 50 6.89 4.40 -8.94
N VAL A 51 6.47 5.17 -7.95
CA VAL A 51 6.27 4.71 -6.57
C VAL A 51 4.95 5.26 -6.08
N ALA A 52 4.06 4.37 -5.67
CA ALA A 52 2.77 4.72 -5.11
C ALA A 52 2.52 3.94 -3.81
N PHE A 53 1.56 4.41 -3.00
CA PHE A 53 1.01 3.64 -1.90
C PHE A 53 -0.49 3.45 -2.12
N HIS A 54 -0.99 2.32 -1.64
CA HIS A 54 -2.39 1.96 -1.70
C HIS A 54 -2.94 1.77 -0.30
N CYS A 55 -4.18 2.19 -0.10
CA CYS A 55 -4.91 1.91 1.13
C CYS A 55 -6.29 1.33 0.82
N ARG A 56 -6.76 0.41 1.65
CA ARG A 56 -8.15 -0.07 1.61
C ARG A 56 -8.64 -0.47 3.00
N LEU A 57 -9.95 -0.41 3.19
CA LEU A 57 -10.58 -0.99 4.39
C LEU A 57 -10.46 -2.51 4.33
N PRO A 58 -10.22 -3.19 5.47
CA PRO A 58 -10.36 -4.64 5.57
C PRO A 58 -11.77 -5.08 5.15
N GLU A 59 -11.91 -6.21 4.45
CA GLU A 59 -13.21 -6.72 3.98
C GLU A 59 -14.26 -6.87 5.09
N GLN A 60 -13.82 -7.09 6.33
CA GLN A 60 -14.68 -7.19 7.51
C GLN A 60 -15.36 -5.85 7.88
N MET A 61 -14.79 -4.71 7.48
CA MET A 61 -15.39 -3.39 7.71
C MET A 61 -16.39 -2.97 6.63
N ASN A 62 -16.29 -3.53 5.41
CA ASN A 62 -17.32 -3.33 4.38
C ASN A 62 -18.67 -3.92 4.79
N LYS A 63 -18.70 -4.95 5.63
CA LYS A 63 -19.96 -5.52 6.14
C LYS A 63 -20.65 -4.62 7.16
N LYS A 64 -19.94 -3.76 7.90
CA LYS A 64 -20.56 -2.87 8.91
C LYS A 64 -21.27 -1.65 8.30
N LEU A 65 -20.94 -1.27 7.06
CA LEU A 65 -21.56 -0.12 6.38
C LEU A 65 -22.95 -0.43 5.80
N TYR A 66 -23.36 -1.70 5.73
CA TYR A 66 -24.67 -2.12 5.24
C TYR A 66 -25.67 -2.51 6.35
N PHE A 67 -25.31 -2.33 7.63
CA PHE A 67 -26.24 -2.45 8.76
C PHE A 67 -26.43 -1.07 9.39
N PHE A 68 -27.26 -0.26 8.75
CA PHE A 68 -28.02 0.77 9.45
C PHE A 68 -29.44 0.22 9.55
N ASP A 69 -29.84 -0.15 10.77
CA ASP A 69 -31.23 -0.45 11.13
C ASP A 69 -32.11 0.81 10.99
#